data_AF-A0A3D5KDU1-F1
#
_entry.id   AF-A0A3D5KDU1-F1
#
_cell.length_a   1.000
_cell.length_b   1.000
_cell.length_c   1.000
_cell.angle_alpha   90.00
_cell.angle_beta   90.00
_cell.angle_gamma   90.00
#
_symmetry.space_group_name_H-M   'P 1'
#
loop_
_entity.id
_entity.type
_entity.pdbx_description
1 polymer ?
#
loop_
_entity_poly.entity_id
_entity_poly.type
_entity_poly.pdbx_seq_one_letter_code
_entity_poly.pdbx_strand_id
1 'polypeptide(L)'
;MGFHSFKKSIRSLTIWFKTIWRDRDWDHDFLYEILYKKLSNMYGYLSSNNTVALHYPNHLKRLRICKLLAKRIVNNKYWSRGFSGKDVFHGDYLKQQDLDMLHELMAKYSMWWWD
;
A
#
# COMPACT_ATOMS: atom_id res chain seq x y z
N MET A 1 24.27 10.54 -14.72
CA MET A 1 23.40 9.40 -14.33
C MET A 1 23.83 8.16 -15.10
N GLY A 2 24.26 7.10 -14.42
CA GLY A 2 24.67 5.87 -15.12
C GLY A 2 23.50 5.18 -15.81
N PHE A 3 23.76 4.50 -16.94
CA PHE A 3 22.76 3.80 -17.77
C PHE A 3 21.83 2.87 -16.96
N HIS A 4 22.34 2.27 -15.89
CA HIS A 4 21.59 1.44 -14.96
C HIS A 4 20.52 2.22 -14.15
N SER A 5 20.83 3.45 -13.72
CA SER A 5 19.88 4.33 -13.01
C SER A 5 18.76 4.86 -13.92
N PHE A 6 19.08 5.09 -15.19
CA PHE A 6 18.11 5.51 -16.21
C PHE A 6 17.11 4.40 -16.54
N LYS A 7 17.59 3.16 -16.76
CA LYS A 7 16.73 1.98 -16.96
C LYS A 7 15.78 1.72 -15.79
N LYS A 8 16.25 1.85 -14.54
CA LYS A 8 15.40 1.73 -13.34
C LYS A 8 14.28 2.79 -13.32
N SER A 9 14.60 4.03 -13.70
CA SER A 9 13.65 5.14 -13.75
C SER A 9 12.55 4.91 -14.79
N ILE A 10 12.92 4.46 -16.00
CA ILE A 10 11.95 4.12 -17.06
C ILE A 10 11.03 2.96 -16.61
N ARG A 11 11.59 1.93 -15.98
CA ARG A 11 10.79 0.80 -15.45
C ARG A 11 9.77 1.27 -14.42
N SER A 12 10.15 2.17 -13.51
CA SER A 12 9.22 2.76 -12.54
C SER A 12 8.10 3.52 -13.23
N LEU A 13 8.39 4.32 -14.27
CA LEU A 13 7.39 5.05 -15.04
C LEU A 13 6.38 4.12 -15.71
N THR A 14 6.85 3.05 -16.38
CA THR A 14 5.95 2.09 -17.03
C THR A 14 5.03 1.38 -16.01
N ILE A 15 5.55 1.11 -14.81
CA ILE A 15 4.77 0.50 -13.73
C ILE A 15 3.68 1.47 -13.22
N TRP A 16 4.03 2.74 -13.00
CA TRP A 16 3.09 3.76 -12.55
C TRP A 16 2.05 4.10 -13.61
N PHE A 17 2.45 4.17 -14.88
CA PHE A 17 1.53 4.39 -15.99
C PHE A 17 0.41 3.36 -16.02
N LYS A 18 0.73 2.07 -15.87
CA LYS A 18 -0.27 0.98 -15.81
C LYS A 18 -1.18 1.06 -14.56
N THR A 19 -0.69 1.60 -13.46
CA THR A 19 -1.51 1.85 -12.28
C THR A 19 -2.46 3.00 -12.60
N ILE A 20 -1.97 4.20 -12.91
CA ILE A 20 -2.79 5.41 -13.13
C ILE A 20 -3.81 5.21 -14.28
N TRP A 21 -3.46 4.46 -15.33
CA TRP A 21 -4.41 4.20 -16.43
C TRP A 21 -5.69 3.48 -16.00
N ARG A 22 -5.66 2.75 -14.88
CA ARG A 22 -6.83 2.05 -14.32
C ARG A 22 -7.58 2.88 -13.29
N ASP A 23 -7.10 4.09 -13.01
CA ASP A 23 -7.70 5.00 -12.04
C ASP A 23 -9.05 5.49 -12.52
N ARG A 24 -10.04 5.42 -11.63
CA ARG A 24 -11.37 5.97 -11.83
C ARG A 24 -11.54 7.01 -10.73
N ASP A 25 -11.75 8.27 -11.09
CA ASP A 25 -11.75 9.40 -10.15
C ASP A 25 -12.68 9.26 -8.94
N TRP A 26 -13.71 8.41 -9.04
CA TRP A 26 -14.73 8.17 -8.02
C TRP A 26 -14.53 6.87 -7.23
N ASP A 27 -13.53 6.05 -7.55
CA ASP A 27 -13.32 4.73 -6.96
C ASP A 27 -12.47 4.83 -5.67
N HIS A 28 -13.15 4.75 -4.53
CA HIS A 28 -12.51 4.77 -3.21
C HIS A 28 -11.44 3.68 -3.05
N ASP A 29 -11.63 2.51 -3.64
CA ASP A 29 -10.68 1.40 -3.48
C ASP A 29 -9.40 1.65 -4.29
N PHE A 30 -9.51 2.44 -5.36
CA PHE A 30 -8.38 2.83 -6.19
C PHE A 30 -7.38 3.74 -5.45
N LEU A 31 -7.85 4.60 -4.54
CA LEU A 31 -6.98 5.37 -3.64
C LEU A 31 -6.02 4.43 -2.88
N TYR A 32 -6.53 3.32 -2.38
CA TYR A 32 -5.73 2.34 -1.64
C TYR A 32 -4.89 1.45 -2.57
N GLU A 33 -5.25 1.29 -3.85
CA GLU A 33 -4.38 0.66 -4.86
C GLU A 33 -3.13 1.51 -5.10
N ILE A 34 -3.29 2.82 -5.27
CA ILE A 34 -2.19 3.78 -5.40
C ILE A 34 -1.33 3.76 -4.14
N LEU A 35 -1.94 3.81 -2.96
CA LEU A 35 -1.23 3.78 -1.69
C LEU A 35 -0.47 2.47 -1.51
N TYR A 36 -1.10 1.32 -1.76
CA TYR A 36 -0.44 0.01 -1.74
C TYR A 36 0.78 -0.01 -2.67
N LYS A 37 0.65 0.55 -3.87
CA LYS A 37 1.74 0.61 -4.84
C LYS A 37 2.90 1.46 -4.33
N LYS A 38 2.61 2.64 -3.77
CA LYS A 38 3.60 3.55 -3.17
C LYS A 38 4.33 2.87 -2.01
N LEU A 39 3.60 2.31 -1.05
CA LEU A 39 4.17 1.63 0.12
C LEU A 39 4.99 0.40 -0.27
N SER A 40 4.56 -0.33 -1.31
CA SER A 40 5.32 -1.47 -1.85
C SER A 40 6.67 -1.05 -2.45
N ASN A 41 6.69 0.04 -3.21
CA ASN A 41 7.92 0.58 -3.78
C ASN A 41 8.85 1.09 -2.67
N MET A 42 8.31 1.81 -1.68
CA MET A 42 9.09 2.27 -0.51
C MET A 42 9.68 1.09 0.25
N TYR A 43 8.87 0.08 0.56
CA TYR A 43 9.36 -1.12 1.26
C TYR A 43 10.48 -1.80 0.49
N GLY A 44 10.33 -2.00 -0.83
CA GLY A 44 11.36 -2.64 -1.64
C GLY A 44 12.67 -1.84 -1.73
N TYR A 45 12.59 -0.51 -1.70
CA TYR A 45 13.77 0.35 -1.63
C TYR A 45 14.43 0.29 -0.25
N LEU A 46 13.67 0.52 0.82
CA LEU A 46 14.15 0.62 2.20
C LEU A 46 14.56 -0.73 2.80
N SER A 47 14.09 -1.85 2.23
CA SER A 47 14.54 -3.20 2.61
C SER A 47 15.76 -3.66 1.82
N SER A 48 16.29 -2.83 0.92
CA SER A 48 17.48 -3.19 0.13
C SER A 48 18.75 -2.95 0.95
N ASN A 49 19.80 -3.74 0.68
CA ASN A 49 21.10 -3.67 1.37
C ASN A 49 21.81 -2.31 1.28
N ASN A 50 21.28 -1.36 0.49
CA ASN A 50 21.88 -0.06 0.23
C ASN A 50 21.19 1.08 1.00
N THR A 51 20.36 0.78 2.00
CA THR A 51 19.57 1.80 2.71
C THR A 51 19.74 1.72 4.22
N VAL A 52 19.85 2.88 4.86
CA VAL A 52 20.01 3.02 6.31
C VAL A 52 18.80 2.45 7.08
N ALA A 53 17.61 2.56 6.47
CA ALA A 53 16.37 2.00 7.00
C ALA A 53 16.40 0.49 7.28
N LEU A 54 17.30 -0.26 6.63
CA LEU A 54 17.53 -1.68 6.93
C LEU A 54 17.94 -1.92 8.40
N HIS A 55 18.64 -0.96 9.00
CA HIS A 55 19.08 -1.01 10.40
C HIS A 55 17.97 -0.65 11.40
N TYR A 56 16.78 -0.27 10.91
CA TYR A 56 15.62 0.09 11.71
C TYR A 56 14.45 -0.89 11.48
N PRO A 57 14.55 -2.13 11.98
CA PRO A 57 13.61 -3.21 11.66
C PRO A 57 12.16 -2.90 12.05
N ASN A 58 11.95 -2.09 13.09
CA ASN A 58 10.62 -1.65 13.50
C ASN A 58 9.96 -0.72 12.47
N HIS A 59 10.71 0.14 11.81
CA HIS A 59 10.19 1.04 10.77
C HIS A 59 9.77 0.22 9.55
N LEU A 60 10.63 -0.71 9.11
CA LEU A 60 10.30 -1.64 8.03
C LEU A 60 9.11 -2.53 8.35
N LYS A 61 8.98 -3.02 9.59
CA LYS A 61 7.83 -3.81 10.04
C LYS A 61 6.54 -3.01 9.95
N ARG A 62 6.51 -1.76 10.42
CA ARG A 62 5.33 -0.87 10.35
C ARG A 62 4.93 -0.55 8.91
N LEU A 63 5.91 -0.21 8.07
CA LEU A 63 5.69 0.01 6.64
C LEU A 63 5.13 -1.25 5.94
N ARG A 64 5.64 -2.44 6.32
CA ARG A 64 5.12 -3.71 5.84
C ARG A 64 3.66 -3.94 6.25
N ILE A 65 3.29 -3.61 7.48
CA ILE A 65 1.91 -3.71 7.96
C ILE A 65 1.00 -2.78 7.15
N CYS A 66 1.38 -1.52 6.98
CA CYS A 66 0.59 -0.56 6.18
C CYS A 66 0.41 -1.04 4.74
N LYS A 67 1.48 -1.55 4.12
CA LYS A 67 1.43 -2.18 2.78
C LYS A 67 0.44 -3.35 2.73
N LEU A 68 0.43 -4.22 3.74
CA LEU A 68 -0.47 -5.38 3.79
C LEU A 68 -1.93 -4.97 4.01
N LEU A 69 -2.19 -3.96 4.85
CA LEU A 69 -3.53 -3.40 5.06
C LEU A 69 -4.08 -2.79 3.77
N ALA A 70 -3.31 -1.93 3.10
CA ALA A 70 -3.70 -1.36 1.81
C ALA A 70 -3.95 -2.46 0.75
N LYS A 71 -3.13 -3.51 0.74
CA LYS A 71 -3.35 -4.68 -0.13
C LYS A 71 -4.66 -5.40 0.18
N ARG A 72 -5.01 -5.54 1.47
CA ARG A 72 -6.26 -6.18 1.90
C ARG A 72 -7.45 -5.33 1.45
N ILE A 73 -7.43 -4.03 1.69
CA ILE A 73 -8.51 -3.11 1.30
C ILE A 73 -8.85 -3.25 -0.20
N VAL A 74 -7.82 -3.36 -1.06
CA VAL A 74 -7.99 -3.48 -2.52
C VAL A 74 -8.41 -4.88 -2.98
N ASN A 75 -7.87 -5.94 -2.37
CA ASN A 75 -8.03 -7.31 -2.89
C ASN A 75 -9.11 -8.13 -2.19
N ASN A 76 -9.54 -7.76 -0.97
CA ASN A 76 -10.42 -8.62 -0.21
C ASN A 76 -11.87 -8.52 -0.68
N LYS A 77 -12.45 -9.70 -0.89
CA LYS A 77 -13.89 -9.90 -0.90
C LYS A 77 -14.34 -9.91 0.56
N TYR A 78 -14.35 -8.73 1.19
CA TYR A 78 -14.83 -8.56 2.56
C TYR A 78 -16.25 -9.11 2.73
N TRP A 79 -17.03 -9.01 1.66
CA TRP A 79 -18.32 -9.67 1.52
C TRP A 79 -18.09 -11.13 1.11
N SER A 80 -18.37 -12.05 2.03
CA SER A 80 -18.39 -13.48 1.72
C SER A 80 -19.42 -13.76 0.62
N ARG A 81 -19.38 -14.92 -0.03
CA ARG A 81 -20.28 -15.26 -1.16
C ARG A 81 -21.79 -15.25 -0.81
N GLY A 82 -22.15 -14.99 0.45
CA GLY A 82 -23.52 -14.75 0.88
C GLY A 82 -23.93 -13.30 0.66
N PHE A 83 -25.00 -13.09 -0.10
CA PHE A 83 -25.65 -11.78 -0.24
C PHE A 83 -26.66 -11.51 0.89
N SER A 84 -26.53 -12.20 2.02
CA SER A 84 -27.35 -11.91 3.21
C SER A 84 -26.94 -10.57 3.80
N GLY A 85 -27.90 -9.77 4.27
CA GLY A 85 -27.59 -8.47 4.87
C GLY A 85 -26.54 -8.56 5.99
N LYS A 86 -26.54 -9.64 6.79
CA LYS A 86 -25.53 -9.88 7.84
C LYS A 86 -24.11 -10.03 7.30
N ASP A 87 -23.94 -10.70 6.16
CA ASP A 87 -22.63 -10.91 5.53
C ASP A 87 -22.08 -9.60 4.95
N VAL A 88 -22.98 -8.75 4.43
CA VAL A 88 -22.63 -7.42 3.92
C VAL A 88 -22.13 -6.53 5.05
N PHE A 89 -22.92 -6.39 6.13
CA PHE A 89 -22.53 -5.57 7.30
C PHE A 89 -21.22 -6.04 7.93
N HIS A 90 -21.00 -7.36 8.00
CA HIS A 90 -19.76 -7.91 8.53
C HIS A 90 -18.55 -7.56 7.63
N GLY A 91 -18.73 -7.62 6.30
CA GLY A 91 -17.70 -7.22 5.36
C GLY A 91 -17.32 -5.74 5.48
N ASP A 92 -18.32 -4.85 5.54
CA ASP A 92 -18.10 -3.41 5.69
C ASP A 92 -17.37 -3.09 7.00
N TYR A 93 -17.75 -3.76 8.10
CA TYR A 93 -17.07 -3.64 9.39
C TYR A 93 -15.59 -4.02 9.30
N LEU A 94 -15.26 -5.15 8.68
CA LEU A 94 -13.87 -5.61 8.52
C LEU A 94 -13.05 -4.66 7.64
N LYS A 95 -13.67 -4.10 6.59
CA LYS A 95 -13.02 -3.11 5.72
C LYS A 95 -12.75 -1.82 6.48
N GLN A 96 -13.72 -1.33 7.25
CA GLN A 96 -13.55 -0.14 8.07
C GLN A 96 -12.46 -0.33 9.13
N GLN A 97 -12.41 -1.50 9.78
CA GLN A 97 -11.36 -1.81 10.74
C GLN A 97 -9.95 -1.76 10.11
N ASP A 98 -9.78 -2.32 8.90
CA ASP A 98 -8.49 -2.27 8.20
C ASP A 98 -8.12 -0.82 7.79
N LEU A 99 -9.11 -0.01 7.41
CA LEU A 99 -8.94 1.41 7.09
C LEU A 99 -8.48 2.20 8.32
N ASP A 100 -9.15 2.03 9.46
CA ASP A 100 -8.83 2.73 10.70
C ASP A 100 -7.41 2.38 11.16
N MET A 101 -7.06 1.09 11.14
CA MET A 101 -5.71 0.65 11.49
C MET A 101 -4.65 1.21 10.54
N LEU A 102 -4.94 1.25 9.23
CA LEU A 102 -4.02 1.81 8.24
C LEU A 102 -3.79 3.30 8.50
N HIS A 103 -4.86 4.08 8.68
CA HIS A 103 -4.78 5.52 8.92
C HIS A 103 -4.06 5.85 10.22
N GLU A 104 -4.34 5.11 11.30
CA GLU A 104 -3.66 5.30 12.58
C GLU A 104 -2.14 5.08 12.46
N LEU A 105 -1.73 3.97 11.83
CA LEU A 105 -0.31 3.66 11.63
C LEU A 105 0.38 4.67 10.71
N MET A 106 -0.30 5.08 9.63
CA MET A 106 0.21 6.11 8.71
C MET A 106 0.38 7.45 9.44
N ALA A 107 -0.62 7.90 10.19
CA ALA A 107 -0.55 9.15 10.95
C ALA A 107 0.60 9.13 11.96
N LYS A 108 0.78 8.01 12.66
CA LYS A 108 1.79 7.89 13.72
C LYS A 108 3.22 7.75 13.21
N TYR A 109 3.41 7.09 12.06
CA TYR A 109 4.75 6.64 11.65
C TYR A 109 5.21 7.11 10.28
N SER A 110 4.32 7.62 9.42
CA SER A 110 4.71 7.96 8.04
C SER A 110 5.87 8.95 8.01
N MET A 111 5.88 9.94 8.91
CA MET A 111 6.94 10.95 9.03
C MET A 111 8.35 10.36 9.16
N TRP A 112 8.49 9.17 9.73
CA TRP A 112 9.78 8.57 10.10
C TRP A 112 10.18 7.41 9.18
N TRP A 113 9.58 7.32 7.99
CA TRP A 113 9.91 6.26 7.03
C TRP A 113 11.03 6.64 6.06
N TRP A 114 11.37 7.93 6.00
CA TRP A 114 12.37 8.48 5.08
C TRP A 114 13.61 9.06 5.77
N ASP A 115 13.57 9.19 7.09
CA ASP A 115 14.70 9.54 7.95
C ASP A 115 15.53 8.29 8.30
#